data_AF-A0A3M1KN53-F1
#
_entry.id   AF-A0A3M1KN53-F1
#
_cell.length_a   1.000
_cell.length_b   1.000
_cell.length_c   1.000
_cell.angle_alpha   90.00
_cell.angle_beta   90.00
_cell.angle_gamma   90.00
#
_symmetry.space_group_name_H-M   'P 1'
#
loop_
_entity.id
_entity.type
_entity.pdbx_description
1 polymer ?
#
loop_
_entity_poly.entity_id
_entity_poly.type
_entity_poly.pdbx_seq_one_letter_code
_entity_poly.pdbx_strand_id
1 'polypeptide(L)' 'MRLVFQATRDQIFKAFPAIANLADKSDDDKVTVRVEGTSQEGYDPLWFRNAVEEPLDEAGIERMPETDSADE' A
#
# COMPACT_ATOMS: atom_id res chain seq x y z
N MET A 1 -12.31 10.46 0.63
CA MET A 1 -11.81 10.60 2.03
C MET A 1 -10.35 10.15 2.05
N ARG A 2 -9.44 10.85 2.76
CA ARG A 2 -8.02 10.46 2.90
C ARG A 2 -7.70 10.19 4.36
N LEU A 3 -7.14 9.02 4.66
CA LEU A 3 -6.64 8.64 5.99
C LEU A 3 -5.11 8.53 5.93
N VAL A 4 -4.41 9.19 6.86
CA VAL A 4 -2.95 9.14 6.97
C VAL A 4 -2.58 8.79 8.40
N PHE A 5 -1.82 7.72 8.59
CA PHE A 5 -1.38 7.24 9.90
C PHE A 5 -0.02 6.54 9.78
N GLN A 6 0.74 6.54 10.88
CA GLN A 6 1.93 5.72 11.04
C GLN A 6 1.56 4.44 11.79
N ALA A 7 2.07 3.30 11.34
CA ALA A 7 1.79 2.00 11.93
C ALA A 7 3.03 1.10 11.89
N THR A 8 3.18 0.26 12.91
CA THR A 8 4.20 -0.80 12.93
C THR A 8 3.75 -2.00 12.07
N ARG A 9 4.67 -2.92 11.77
CA ARG A 9 4.37 -4.17 11.06
C ARG A 9 3.15 -4.90 11.65
N ASP A 10 3.13 -5.11 12.96
CA ASP A 10 2.05 -5.84 13.64
C ASP A 10 0.70 -5.11 13.57
N GLN A 11 0.71 -3.78 13.51
CA GLN A 11 -0.49 -2.97 13.36
C GLN A 11 -1.02 -3.01 11.92
N ILE A 12 -0.15 -3.02 10.91
CA ILE A 12 -0.55 -3.16 9.50
C ILE A 12 -1.31 -4.48 9.29
N PHE A 13 -0.81 -5.60 9.82
CA PHE A 13 -1.52 -6.89 9.73
C PHE A 13 -2.93 -6.83 10.33
N LYS A 14 -3.14 -6.01 11.37
CA LYS A 14 -4.45 -5.83 12.02
C LYS A 14 -5.34 -4.80 11.30
N ALA A 15 -4.80 -3.98 10.40
CA ALA A 15 -5.54 -2.93 9.73
C ALA A 15 -6.37 -3.44 8.54
N PHE A 16 -6.00 -4.58 7.95
CA PHE A 16 -6.69 -5.12 6.76
C PHE A 16 -8.20 -5.31 6.90
N PRO A 17 -8.75 -5.81 8.03
CA PRO A 17 -10.20 -5.87 8.21
C PRO A 17 -10.89 -4.49 8.12
N ALA A 18 -10.26 -3.44 8.64
CA ALA A 18 -10.81 -2.09 8.55
C ALA A 18 -10.76 -1.52 7.13
N ILE A 19 -9.69 -1.82 6.37
CA ILE A 19 -9.55 -1.45 4.96
C ILE A 19 -10.59 -2.20 4.11
N ALA A 20 -10.79 -3.49 4.35
CA ALA A 20 -11.81 -4.29 3.66
C ALA A 20 -13.22 -3.76 3.91
N ASN A 21 -13.56 -3.43 5.17
CA ASN A 21 -14.85 -2.82 5.50
C ASN A 21 -15.09 -1.49 4.76
N LEU A 22 -14.04 -0.74 4.43
CA LEU A 22 -14.14 0.48 3.63
C LEU A 22 -14.39 0.16 2.15
N ALA A 23 -13.72 -0.86 1.61
CA ALA A 23 -13.93 -1.34 0.25
C ALA A 23 -15.38 -1.80 0.03
N ASP A 24 -15.94 -2.59 0.96
CA ASP A 24 -17.34 -3.06 0.95
C ASP A 24 -18.40 -1.93 0.90
N LYS A 25 -18.00 -0.68 1.13
CA LYS A 25 -18.87 0.51 1.15
C LYS A 25 -18.48 1.55 0.11
N SER A 26 -17.48 1.28 -0.71
CA SER A 26 -16.99 2.17 -1.75
C SER A 26 -17.51 1.74 -3.12
N ASP A 27 -17.47 2.65 -4.10
CA ASP A 27 -17.83 2.31 -5.47
C ASP A 27 -16.89 1.23 -6.03
N ASP A 28 -17.46 0.33 -6.84
CA ASP A 28 -16.78 -0.83 -7.43
C ASP A 28 -16.12 -1.81 -6.43
N ASP A 29 -16.52 -1.76 -5.15
CA ASP A 29 -15.93 -2.53 -4.04
C ASP A 29 -14.40 -2.31 -3.92
N LYS A 30 -13.94 -1.10 -4.29
CA LYS A 30 -12.51 -0.77 -4.40
C LYS A 30 -12.09 0.37 -3.48
N VAL A 31 -10.86 0.27 -2.97
CA VAL A 31 -10.14 1.36 -2.31
C VAL A 31 -8.75 1.49 -2.91
N THR A 32 -8.24 2.71 -2.95
CA THR A 32 -6.84 2.99 -3.27
C THR A 32 -6.03 3.04 -1.98
N VAL A 33 -4.98 2.22 -1.87
CA VAL A 33 -4.04 2.23 -0.74
C VAL A 33 -2.70 2.75 -1.23
N ARG A 34 -2.21 3.84 -0.63
CA ARG A 34 -0.85 4.37 -0.85
C ARG A 34 0.00 4.01 0.36
N VAL A 35 1.01 3.17 0.15
CA VAL A 35 1.93 2.71 1.20
C VAL A 35 3.30 3.36 0.98
N GLU A 36 3.83 4.01 2.01
CA GLU A 36 5.15 4.62 2.00
C GLU A 36 6.00 4.01 3.13
N GLY A 37 7.17 3.49 2.77
CA GLY A 37 8.19 3.07 3.70
C GLY A 37 9.38 4.03 3.63
N THR A 38 9.94 4.41 4.78
CA THR A 38 11.17 5.19 4.85
C THR A 38 12.29 4.34 5.44
N SER A 39 13.44 4.36 4.79
CA SER A 39 14.68 3.79 5.30
C SER A 39 15.81 4.79 5.05
N GLN A 40 16.58 5.13 6.08
CA GLN A 40 17.72 6.04 5.93
C GLN A 40 18.82 5.45 5.03
N GLU A 41 18.98 4.12 5.06
CA GLU A 41 19.98 3.39 4.28
C GLU A 41 19.42 2.91 2.92
N GLY A 42 18.14 3.17 2.65
CA GLY A 42 17.41 2.61 1.51
C GLY A 42 16.99 1.16 1.74
N TYR A 43 16.49 0.53 0.68
CA TYR A 43 16.13 -0.90 0.65
C TYR A 43 17.08 -1.64 -0.28
N ASP A 44 17.49 -2.85 0.11
CA ASP A 44 18.21 -3.74 -0.81
C ASP A 44 17.32 -4.07 -2.03
N PRO A 45 17.79 -3.90 -3.28
CA PRO A 45 16.95 -4.09 -4.46
C PRO A 45 16.42 -5.51 -4.64
N LEU A 46 17.23 -6.52 -4.31
CA LEU A 46 16.83 -7.92 -4.45
C LEU A 46 15.77 -8.28 -3.41
N TRP A 47 15.96 -7.82 -2.18
CA TRP A 47 14.97 -7.94 -1.12
C TRP A 47 13.66 -7.23 -1.50
N PHE A 48 13.72 -5.99 -1.97
CA PHE A 48 12.50 -5.22 -2.28
C PHE A 48 11.68 -5.92 -3.36
N ARG A 49 12.33 -6.41 -4.40
CA ARG A 49 11.67 -7.20 -5.44
C ARG A 49 11.03 -8.46 -4.88
N ASN A 50 11.81 -9.32 -4.20
CA ASN A 50 11.34 -10.66 -3.83
C ASN A 50 10.36 -10.65 -2.64
N ALA A 51 10.48 -9.67 -1.73
CA ALA A 51 9.71 -9.62 -0.50
C ALA A 51 8.56 -8.61 -0.53
N VAL A 52 8.54 -7.70 -1.51
CA VAL A 52 7.50 -6.67 -1.65
C VAL A 52 6.83 -6.75 -3.02
N GLU A 53 7.58 -6.57 -4.11
CA GLU A 53 6.98 -6.49 -5.44
C GLU A 53 6.36 -7.81 -5.91
N GLU A 54 7.11 -8.91 -5.87
CA GLU A 54 6.63 -10.22 -6.33
C GLU A 54 5.40 -10.70 -5.54
N PRO A 55 5.35 -10.60 -4.19
CA PRO A 55 4.14 -10.94 -3.43
C PRO A 55 2.91 -10.07 -3.78
N LEU A 56 3.09 -8.78 -4.10
CA LEU A 56 1.98 -7.91 -4.51
C LEU A 56 1.46 -8.30 -5.90
N ASP A 57 2.37 -8.60 -6.82
CA ASP A 57 2.03 -9.04 -8.17
C ASP A 57 1.32 -10.41 -8.12
N GLU A 58 1.80 -11.36 -7.29
CA GLU A 58 1.16 -12.67 -7.05
C GLU A 58 -0.23 -12.55 -6.42
N ALA A 59 -0.45 -11.53 -5.59
CA ALA A 59 -1.76 -11.22 -5.01
C ALA A 59 -2.73 -10.57 -6.02
N GLY A 60 -2.28 -10.30 -7.25
CA GLY A 60 -3.09 -9.66 -8.29
C GLY A 60 -3.38 -8.19 -8.02
N ILE A 61 -2.54 -7.51 -7.23
CA ILE A 61 -2.72 -6.09 -6.92
C ILE A 61 -2.27 -5.27 -8.12
N GLU A 62 -3.20 -4.49 -8.69
CA GLU A 62 -2.91 -3.60 -9.81
C GLU A 62 -2.03 -2.42 -9.36
N ARG A 63 -0.91 -2.21 -10.06
CA ARG A 63 -0.07 -1.02 -9.87
C ARG A 63 -0.77 0.19 -10.47
N MET A 64 -1.06 1.19 -9.65
CA MET A 64 -1.47 2.49 -10.16
C MET A 64 -0.26 3.19 -10.78
N PRO A 65 -0.42 3.91 -11.91
CA PRO A 65 0.64 4.73 -12.45
C PRO A 65 1.10 5.72 -11.37
N GLU A 66 2.40 6.02 -11.32
CA GLU A 66 2.91 7.08 -10.47
C GLU A 66 2.23 8.38 -10.90
N THR A 67 1.25 8.85 -10.13
CA THR A 67 0.83 10.23 -10.22
C THR A 67 1.95 11.04 -9.58
N ASP A 68 2.83 11.58 -10.43
CA ASP A 68 3.62 12.77 -10.10
C ASP A 68 2.61 13.84 -9.66
N SER A 69 2.36 13.91 -8.37
CA SER A 69 1.69 15.06 -7.76
C SER A 69 2.77 16.11 -7.52
N ALA A 70 3.34 16.58 -8.64
CA ALA A 70 3.91 17.89 -8.76
C ALA A 70 2.85 18.78 -9.42
N ASP A 71 1.76 19.01 -8.70
CA ASP A 71 0.89 20.16 -8.96
C ASP A 71 1.01 21.07 -7.74
N GLU A 72 1.28 22.34 -8.06
CA GLU A 72 1.64 23.50 -7.22
C GLU A 72 0.77 23.77 -5.99
#